data_AF-A0A105Z0A4-F1
#
_entry.id   AF-A0A105Z0A4-F1
#
_cell.length_a   1.000
_cell.length_b   1.000
_cell.length_c   1.000
_cell.angle_alpha   90.00
_cell.angle_beta   90.00
_cell.angle_gamma   90.00
#
_symmetry.space_group_name_H-M   'P 1'
#
loop_
_entity.id
_entity.type
_entity.pdbx_description
1 polymer ?
#
loop_
_entity_poly.entity_id
_entity_poly.type
_entity_poly.pdbx_seq_one_letter_code
_entity_poly.pdbx_strand_id
1 'polypeptide(L)'
;MPLAGLTLAAAAHAENQYTISLGGGVAPRYQGSSQYRGVVAPSFSATFDNGLFIGEDGIGYRMNLPHDVFVSAAVSYDSGRADENRFDLPGSDYLKGMGRIPGSVLVGVRAGVKLYGNAVLSVTLDTPVTHTTRGVSGQVDLAVPVFKAAKDEIVVTGSVHGGSGRYMQTFYGVTDAQAASSRFRPYSAGGGIDSVSMSAVWTHAVSQHWSILATAGVSRLVGRAGNSPIVQSRTNYHGMAGVSYRF
;
A
#
# COMPACT_ATOMS: atom_id res chain seq x y z
N MET A 1 21.53 -54.96 -26.75
CA MET A 1 21.97 -53.58 -27.05
C MET A 1 21.30 -53.19 -28.36
N PRO A 2 20.60 -52.04 -28.45
CA PRO A 2 21.03 -50.74 -27.92
C PRO A 2 20.12 -50.17 -26.81
N LEU A 3 20.72 -49.38 -25.92
CA LEU A 3 20.04 -48.49 -24.98
C LEU A 3 19.79 -47.14 -25.67
N ALA A 4 18.56 -46.65 -25.59
CA ALA A 4 18.20 -45.28 -25.93
C ALA A 4 18.61 -44.35 -24.78
N GLY A 5 19.49 -43.39 -25.07
CA GLY A 5 19.78 -42.27 -24.17
C GLY A 5 18.67 -41.23 -24.29
N LEU A 6 17.87 -41.10 -23.23
CA LEU A 6 16.99 -39.94 -23.04
C LEU A 6 17.82 -38.83 -22.42
N THR A 7 18.11 -37.83 -23.24
CA THR A 7 18.58 -36.52 -22.80
C THR A 7 17.55 -35.92 -21.84
N LEU A 8 17.94 -35.74 -20.57
CA LEU A 8 17.21 -34.85 -19.66
C LEU A 8 17.32 -33.44 -20.26
N ALA A 9 16.26 -33.00 -20.93
CA ALA A 9 16.00 -31.58 -21.06
C ALA A 9 15.81 -31.06 -19.64
N ALA A 10 16.82 -30.38 -19.09
CA ALA A 10 16.65 -29.55 -17.92
C ALA A 10 15.60 -28.51 -18.30
N ALA A 11 14.36 -28.73 -17.86
CA ALA A 11 13.36 -27.69 -17.82
C ALA A 11 14.02 -26.53 -17.08
N ALA A 12 14.20 -25.41 -17.76
CA ALA A 12 14.57 -24.16 -17.12
C ALA A 12 13.40 -23.80 -16.19
N HIS A 13 13.45 -24.31 -14.96
CA HIS A 13 12.53 -23.94 -13.90
C HIS A 13 12.78 -22.46 -13.62
N ALA A 14 11.85 -21.61 -14.08
CA ALA A 14 11.80 -20.23 -13.68
C ALA A 14 11.65 -20.19 -12.14
N GLU A 15 12.55 -19.48 -11.49
CA GLU A 15 12.91 -19.67 -10.09
C GLU A 15 11.94 -18.95 -9.14
N ASN A 16 11.49 -19.63 -8.08
CA ASN A 16 10.75 -19.00 -6.99
C ASN A 16 11.62 -17.92 -6.34
N GLN A 17 11.09 -16.70 -6.20
CA GLN A 17 11.87 -15.60 -5.64
C GLN A 17 11.40 -15.31 -4.23
N TYR A 18 12.34 -15.30 -3.28
CA TYR A 18 12.10 -14.95 -1.89
C TYR A 18 12.90 -13.70 -1.56
N THR A 19 12.31 -12.77 -0.81
CA THR A 19 12.99 -11.56 -0.38
C THR A 19 12.60 -11.24 1.06
N ILE A 20 13.60 -10.95 1.88
CA ILE A 20 13.42 -10.40 3.21
C ILE A 20 13.95 -8.98 3.19
N SER A 21 13.22 -8.05 3.78
CA SER A 21 13.65 -6.66 3.90
C SER A 21 13.51 -6.16 5.32
N LEU A 22 14.39 -5.24 5.68
CA LEU A 22 14.28 -4.47 6.91
C LEU A 22 14.51 -2.99 6.58
N GLY A 23 13.50 -2.17 6.87
CA GLY A 23 13.54 -0.73 6.68
C GLY A 23 13.15 0.05 7.92
N GLY A 24 13.51 1.33 7.90
CA GLY A 24 13.12 2.31 8.89
C GLY A 24 12.74 3.63 8.20
N GLY A 25 11.79 4.36 8.76
CA GLY A 25 11.30 5.57 8.14
C GLY A 25 10.56 6.51 9.07
N VAL A 26 10.04 7.59 8.49
CA VAL A 26 9.15 8.54 9.15
C VAL A 26 7.87 8.67 8.34
N ALA A 27 6.74 8.66 9.03
CA ALA A 27 5.42 8.80 8.44
C ALA A 27 4.51 9.61 9.37
N PRO A 28 3.45 10.24 8.86
CA PRO A 28 2.45 10.86 9.72
C PRO A 28 1.82 9.80 10.62
N ARG A 29 1.43 10.19 11.84
CA ARG A 29 0.82 9.27 12.81
C ARG A 29 -0.49 8.65 12.33
N TYR A 30 -1.21 9.37 11.48
CA TYR A 30 -2.38 8.94 10.71
C TYR A 30 -2.53 9.89 9.52
N GLN A 31 -3.31 9.53 8.50
CA GLN A 31 -3.55 10.41 7.35
C GLN A 31 -4.22 11.73 7.80
N GLY A 32 -3.59 12.86 7.49
CA GLY A 32 -4.03 14.18 7.92
C GLY A 32 -3.39 14.68 9.22
N SER A 33 -2.51 13.90 9.85
CA SER A 33 -1.83 14.33 11.09
C SER A 33 -0.74 15.36 10.81
N SER A 34 -0.54 16.33 11.70
CA SER A 34 0.67 17.17 11.72
C SER A 34 1.81 16.51 12.50
N GLN A 35 1.51 15.42 13.23
CA GLN A 35 2.46 14.68 14.03
C GLN A 35 3.02 13.50 13.23
N TYR A 36 4.30 13.21 13.45
CA TYR A 36 5.02 12.13 12.78
C TYR A 36 5.50 11.09 13.79
N ARG A 37 5.81 9.90 13.28
CA ARG A 37 6.45 8.83 14.05
C ARG A 37 7.52 8.13 13.23
N GLY A 38 8.48 7.55 13.93
CA GLY A 38 9.34 6.52 13.35
C GLY A 38 8.52 5.27 13.03
N VAL A 39 8.86 4.60 11.93
CA VAL A 39 8.29 3.33 11.50
C VAL A 39 9.44 2.35 11.31
N VAL A 40 9.31 1.14 11.85
CA VAL A 40 10.18 0.01 11.54
C VAL A 40 9.36 -0.95 10.68
N ALA A 41 9.91 -1.32 9.53
CA ALA A 41 9.21 -2.07 8.50
C ALA A 41 10.01 -3.33 8.13
N PRO A 42 9.92 -4.41 8.91
CA PRO A 42 10.31 -5.72 8.42
C PRO A 42 9.29 -6.18 7.39
N SER A 43 9.76 -6.75 6.28
CA SER A 43 8.87 -7.35 5.28
C SER A 43 9.45 -8.64 4.72
N PHE A 44 8.54 -9.49 4.26
CA PHE A 44 8.85 -10.71 3.53
C PHE A 44 7.98 -10.72 2.28
N SER A 45 8.58 -11.03 1.14
CA SER A 45 7.86 -11.29 -0.09
C SER A 45 8.31 -12.58 -0.73
N ALA A 46 7.37 -13.30 -1.32
CA ALA A 46 7.62 -14.48 -2.13
C ALA A 46 6.78 -14.40 -3.40
N THR A 47 7.38 -14.66 -4.55
CA THR A 47 6.65 -14.81 -5.82
C THR A 47 6.95 -16.16 -6.42
N PHE A 48 5.89 -16.89 -6.74
CA PHE A 48 5.95 -18.24 -7.28
C PHE A 48 5.67 -18.21 -8.78
N ASP A 49 6.27 -19.14 -9.51
CA ASP A 49 6.11 -19.31 -10.96
C ASP A 49 4.65 -19.51 -11.39
N ASN A 50 3.84 -20.14 -10.54
CA ASN A 50 2.43 -20.40 -10.78
C ASN A 50 1.53 -19.16 -10.62
N GLY A 51 2.08 -18.01 -10.21
CA GLY A 51 1.36 -16.75 -10.01
C GLY A 51 0.96 -16.46 -8.57
N LEU A 52 1.16 -17.39 -7.63
CA LEU A 52 1.00 -17.10 -6.20
C LEU A 52 2.02 -16.06 -5.74
N PHE A 53 1.63 -15.25 -4.76
CA PHE A 53 2.55 -14.32 -4.11
C PHE A 53 2.19 -14.08 -2.64
N ILE A 54 3.22 -13.65 -1.91
CA ILE A 54 3.14 -13.09 -0.56
C ILE A 54 3.91 -11.77 -0.63
N GLY A 55 3.39 -10.70 -0.06
CA GLY A 55 4.07 -9.41 0.01
C GLY A 55 3.28 -8.34 0.74
N GLU A 56 3.61 -7.08 0.51
CA GLU A 56 2.94 -5.92 1.13
C GLU A 56 1.45 -5.83 0.73
N ASP A 57 1.11 -6.23 -0.49
CA ASP A 57 -0.28 -6.32 -0.98
C ASP A 57 -1.06 -7.50 -0.35
N GLY A 58 -0.41 -8.32 0.48
CA GLY A 58 -0.99 -9.49 1.15
C GLY A 58 -0.58 -10.82 0.54
N ILE A 59 -1.43 -11.83 0.70
CA ILE A 59 -1.26 -13.17 0.14
C ILE A 59 -2.26 -13.33 -1.00
N GLY A 60 -1.79 -13.64 -2.19
CA GLY A 60 -2.63 -13.58 -3.37
C GLY A 60 -2.18 -14.41 -4.55
N TYR A 61 -2.91 -14.24 -5.62
CA TYR A 61 -2.66 -14.84 -6.92
C TYR A 61 -2.70 -13.76 -7.99
N ARG A 62 -1.70 -13.77 -8.88
CA ARG A 62 -1.61 -12.90 -10.04
C ARG A 62 -1.61 -13.73 -11.31
N MET A 63 -2.56 -13.41 -12.18
CA MET A 63 -2.64 -13.93 -13.53
C MET A 63 -2.12 -12.87 -14.51
N ASN A 64 -1.11 -13.22 -15.30
CA ASN A 64 -0.69 -12.40 -16.43
C ASN A 64 -1.46 -12.83 -17.67
N LEU A 65 -2.01 -11.84 -18.37
CA LEU A 65 -2.84 -11.98 -19.56
C LEU A 65 -2.04 -11.49 -20.79
N PRO A 66 -2.49 -11.81 -22.02
CA PRO A 66 -1.90 -11.24 -23.23
C PRO A 66 -1.90 -9.70 -23.22
N HIS A 67 -1.01 -9.09 -24.00
CA HIS A 67 -0.85 -7.63 -24.13
C HIS A 67 -0.40 -6.93 -22.83
N ASP A 68 0.45 -7.60 -22.05
CA ASP A 68 1.02 -7.07 -20.79
C ASP A 68 -0.03 -6.63 -19.76
N VAL A 69 -1.23 -7.22 -19.82
CA VAL A 69 -2.29 -7.03 -18.83
C VAL A 69 -2.08 -8.02 -17.69
N PHE A 70 -2.47 -7.65 -16.48
CA PHE A 70 -2.54 -8.57 -15.36
C PHE A 70 -3.79 -8.33 -14.52
N VAL A 71 -4.23 -9.37 -13.85
CA VAL A 71 -5.24 -9.32 -12.79
C VAL A 71 -4.69 -10.07 -11.58
N SER A 72 -4.89 -9.54 -10.40
CA SER A 72 -4.55 -10.21 -9.15
C SER A 72 -5.65 -10.06 -8.11
N ALA A 73 -5.78 -11.07 -7.27
CA ALA A 73 -6.60 -11.02 -6.07
C ALA A 73 -5.72 -11.36 -4.87
N ALA A 74 -5.88 -10.63 -3.77
CA ALA A 74 -5.11 -10.82 -2.55
C ALA A 74 -5.96 -10.65 -1.30
N VAL A 75 -5.55 -11.32 -0.24
CA VAL A 75 -6.06 -11.12 1.11
C VAL A 75 -4.98 -10.41 1.91
N SER A 76 -5.32 -9.27 2.48
CA SER A 76 -4.43 -8.44 3.29
C SER A 76 -5.09 -8.07 4.63
N TYR A 77 -4.32 -7.44 5.52
CA TYR A 77 -4.82 -6.97 6.80
C TYR A 77 -4.49 -5.49 6.99
N ASP A 78 -5.52 -4.70 7.22
CA ASP A 78 -5.38 -3.30 7.63
C ASP A 78 -5.58 -3.17 9.14
N SER A 79 -4.61 -2.56 9.82
CA SER A 79 -4.56 -2.46 11.28
C SER A 79 -5.62 -1.52 11.90
N GLY A 80 -6.29 -0.70 11.08
CA GLY A 80 -7.22 0.33 11.51
C GLY A 80 -6.51 1.58 12.06
N ARG A 81 -7.18 2.28 12.98
CA ARG A 81 -6.68 3.53 13.57
C ARG A 81 -7.11 3.64 15.02
N ALA A 82 -6.15 3.82 15.93
CA ALA A 82 -6.38 4.17 17.31
C ALA A 82 -6.79 5.65 17.44
N ASP A 83 -7.52 5.96 18.50
CA ASP A 83 -7.87 7.32 18.91
C ASP A 83 -6.87 7.91 19.93
N GLU A 84 -5.78 7.21 20.17
CA GLU A 84 -4.70 7.60 21.09
C GLU A 84 -3.33 7.33 20.46
N ASN A 85 -2.28 7.85 21.08
CA ASN A 85 -0.91 7.65 20.66
C ASN A 85 -0.40 6.24 21.00
N ARG A 86 -0.15 5.44 19.96
CA ARG A 86 0.42 4.09 20.08
C ARG A 86 1.63 3.88 19.17
N PHE A 87 2.56 3.04 19.59
CA PHE A 87 3.72 2.67 18.77
C PHE A 87 3.32 1.68 17.66
N ASP A 88 2.46 0.72 17.98
CA ASP A 88 2.09 -0.40 17.12
C ASP A 88 0.93 -0.12 16.13
N LEU A 89 0.19 0.97 16.34
CA LEU A 89 -0.99 1.30 15.53
C LEU A 89 -1.01 2.75 15.08
N PRO A 90 -1.47 3.08 13.86
CA PRO A 90 -1.77 4.47 13.48
C PRO A 90 -2.73 5.11 14.48
N GLY A 91 -2.50 6.38 14.82
CA GLY A 91 -3.30 7.06 15.85
C GLY A 91 -2.52 8.17 16.59
N SER A 92 -3.26 9.06 17.23
CA SER A 92 -2.74 10.22 17.95
C SER A 92 -3.73 10.62 19.04
N ASP A 93 -3.23 11.18 20.15
CA ASP A 93 -4.07 11.76 21.20
C ASP A 93 -4.93 12.93 20.70
N TYR A 94 -4.62 13.50 19.53
CA TYR A 94 -5.49 14.43 18.82
C TYR A 94 -6.83 13.80 18.44
N LEU A 95 -6.95 12.47 18.42
CA LEU A 95 -8.16 11.76 18.07
C LEU A 95 -8.94 11.30 19.31
N LYS A 96 -8.48 11.60 20.53
CA LYS A 96 -9.04 11.07 21.77
C LYS A 96 -10.55 11.30 21.86
N GLY A 97 -11.28 10.22 22.12
CA GLY A 97 -12.74 10.24 22.20
C GLY A 97 -13.45 9.99 20.87
N MET A 98 -12.72 9.84 19.75
CA MET A 98 -13.28 9.37 18.48
C MET A 98 -13.57 7.86 18.47
N GLY A 99 -12.98 7.12 19.40
CA GLY A 99 -13.04 5.66 19.38
C GLY A 99 -12.12 5.06 18.31
N ARG A 100 -11.73 3.81 18.56
CA ARG A 100 -10.86 3.06 17.67
C ARG A 100 -11.61 2.60 16.41
N ILE A 101 -11.00 2.79 15.25
CA ILE A 101 -11.38 2.10 14.02
C ILE A 101 -10.73 0.70 14.07
N PRO A 102 -11.53 -0.38 14.13
CA PRO A 102 -10.98 -1.72 14.22
C PRO A 102 -10.23 -2.11 12.93
N GLY A 103 -9.20 -2.93 13.09
CA GLY A 103 -8.51 -3.54 11.95
C GLY A 103 -9.42 -4.51 11.20
N SER A 104 -9.15 -4.74 9.93
CA SER A 104 -9.97 -5.62 9.09
C SER A 104 -9.13 -6.41 8.11
N VAL A 105 -9.56 -7.65 7.84
CA VAL A 105 -9.10 -8.41 6.68
C VAL A 105 -9.76 -7.79 5.46
N LEU A 106 -8.95 -7.51 4.44
CA LEU A 106 -9.38 -6.96 3.16
C LEU A 106 -9.21 -8.02 2.08
N VAL A 107 -10.17 -8.07 1.17
CA VAL A 107 -10.01 -8.73 -0.12
C VAL A 107 -9.77 -7.65 -1.15
N GLY A 108 -8.57 -7.62 -1.71
CA GLY A 108 -8.13 -6.70 -2.74
C GLY A 108 -8.20 -7.35 -4.12
N VAL A 109 -8.77 -6.66 -5.10
CA VAL A 109 -8.67 -7.03 -6.51
C VAL A 109 -7.96 -5.91 -7.24
N ARG A 110 -6.91 -6.26 -7.99
CA ARG A 110 -6.11 -5.33 -8.77
C ARG A 110 -6.08 -5.77 -10.23
N ALA A 111 -6.27 -4.84 -11.14
CA ALA A 111 -6.05 -5.04 -12.56
C ALA A 111 -5.09 -3.97 -13.06
N GLY A 112 -4.21 -4.32 -13.98
CA GLY A 112 -3.29 -3.35 -14.55
C GLY A 112 -2.77 -3.75 -15.91
N VAL A 113 -2.14 -2.78 -16.57
CA VAL A 113 -1.57 -2.93 -17.89
C VAL A 113 -0.21 -2.25 -17.95
N LYS A 114 0.76 -2.90 -18.56
CA LYS A 114 2.04 -2.30 -18.88
C LYS A 114 1.88 -1.43 -20.13
N LEU A 115 2.27 -0.18 -20.01
CA LEU A 115 2.28 0.80 -21.08
C LEU A 115 3.68 0.90 -21.70
N TYR A 116 3.79 1.69 -22.75
CA TYR A 116 5.08 2.05 -23.35
C TYR A 116 6.05 2.61 -22.29
N GLY A 117 7.33 2.26 -22.42
CA GLY A 117 8.36 2.68 -21.47
C GLY A 117 8.34 1.93 -20.13
N ASN A 118 7.68 0.77 -20.05
CA ASN A 118 7.52 -0.03 -18.84
C ASN A 118 6.72 0.64 -17.72
N ALA A 119 5.99 1.73 -18.01
CA ALA A 119 5.03 2.28 -17.06
C ALA A 119 3.90 1.27 -16.80
N VAL A 120 3.31 1.29 -15.62
CA VAL A 120 2.20 0.41 -15.24
C VAL A 120 1.05 1.28 -14.75
N LEU A 121 -0.08 1.18 -15.44
CA LEU A 121 -1.36 1.72 -14.97
C LEU A 121 -2.12 0.59 -14.28
N SER A 122 -2.56 0.80 -13.04
CA SER A 122 -3.38 -0.18 -12.33
C SER A 122 -4.52 0.45 -11.54
N VAL A 123 -5.57 -0.33 -11.34
CA VAL A 123 -6.71 -0.01 -10.48
C VAL A 123 -6.82 -1.12 -9.43
N THR A 124 -6.99 -0.72 -8.17
CA THR A 124 -7.19 -1.63 -7.04
C THR A 124 -8.52 -1.30 -6.35
N LEU A 125 -9.26 -2.33 -5.94
CA LEU A 125 -10.46 -2.24 -5.13
C LEU A 125 -10.29 -3.10 -3.87
N ASP A 126 -10.46 -2.50 -2.71
CA ASP A 126 -10.30 -3.14 -1.41
C ASP A 126 -11.62 -3.24 -0.66
N THR A 127 -12.03 -4.48 -0.37
CA THR A 127 -13.28 -4.77 0.32
C THR A 127 -13.01 -5.37 1.71
N PRO A 128 -13.42 -4.70 2.81
CA PRO A 128 -13.30 -5.28 4.14
C PRO A 128 -14.28 -6.42 4.33
N VAL A 129 -13.80 -7.57 4.83
CA VAL A 129 -14.64 -8.77 5.04
C VAL A 129 -14.93 -9.06 6.52
N THR A 130 -14.10 -8.59 7.44
CA THR A 130 -14.35 -8.77 8.89
C THR A 130 -15.06 -7.58 9.55
N HIS A 131 -14.83 -6.36 9.06
CA HIS A 131 -15.49 -5.14 9.53
C HIS A 131 -16.05 -4.37 8.33
N THR A 132 -17.08 -4.94 7.71
CA THR A 132 -17.74 -4.39 6.49
C THR A 132 -18.28 -2.97 6.71
N THR A 133 -18.55 -2.60 7.97
CA THR A 133 -18.95 -1.25 8.37
C THR A 133 -17.91 -0.18 8.05
N ARG A 134 -16.64 -0.55 7.77
CA ARG A 134 -15.60 0.36 7.29
C ARG A 134 -15.83 0.84 5.86
N GLY A 135 -16.61 0.13 5.05
CA GLY A 135 -16.83 0.49 3.65
C GLY A 135 -15.67 0.18 2.72
N VAL A 136 -15.98 0.16 1.43
CA VAL A 136 -15.06 -0.18 0.34
C VAL A 136 -14.26 1.05 -0.06
N SER A 137 -12.99 0.84 -0.42
CA SER A 137 -12.08 1.84 -1.00
C SER A 137 -11.36 1.29 -2.22
N GLY A 138 -10.63 2.16 -2.91
CA GLY A 138 -9.80 1.77 -4.03
C GLY A 138 -8.90 2.90 -4.49
N GLN A 139 -7.99 2.56 -5.39
CA GLN A 139 -7.04 3.52 -5.94
C GLN A 139 -6.72 3.24 -7.40
N VAL A 140 -6.28 4.30 -8.08
CA VAL A 140 -5.69 4.24 -9.41
C VAL A 140 -4.24 4.68 -9.29
N ASP A 141 -3.33 3.85 -9.78
CA ASP A 141 -1.88 4.06 -9.71
C ASP A 141 -1.28 4.12 -11.12
N LEU A 142 -0.40 5.09 -11.35
CA LEU A 142 0.49 5.12 -12.51
C LEU A 142 1.94 5.10 -12.02
N ALA A 143 2.58 3.95 -12.14
CA ALA A 143 3.99 3.75 -11.81
C ALA A 143 4.84 3.88 -13.07
N VAL A 144 5.82 4.78 -13.05
CA VAL A 144 6.67 5.09 -14.20
C VAL A 144 8.14 4.93 -13.80
N PRO A 145 8.90 4.02 -14.44
CA PRO A 145 10.34 3.98 -14.27
C PRO A 145 10.94 5.20 -14.97
N VAL A 146 11.39 6.18 -14.19
CA VAL A 146 11.92 7.46 -14.71
C VAL A 146 13.43 7.43 -14.87
N PHE A 147 14.11 6.49 -14.21
CA PHE A 147 15.55 6.29 -14.33
C PHE A 147 15.87 4.80 -14.21
N LYS A 148 16.74 4.32 -15.10
CA LYS A 148 17.25 2.95 -15.06
C LYS A 148 18.68 2.91 -15.56
N ALA A 149 19.59 2.50 -14.70
CA ALA A 149 20.99 2.24 -14.97
C ALA A 149 21.35 0.80 -14.54
N ALA A 150 22.63 0.42 -14.64
CA ALA A 150 23.07 -0.94 -14.36
C ALA A 150 22.77 -1.42 -12.94
N LYS A 151 22.79 -0.52 -11.95
CA LYS A 151 22.54 -0.83 -10.54
C LYS A 151 21.43 -0.03 -9.90
N ASP A 152 20.92 0.98 -10.60
CA ASP A 152 20.04 1.99 -10.01
C ASP A 152 18.75 2.07 -10.81
N GLU A 153 17.63 2.04 -10.12
CA GLU A 153 16.30 2.23 -10.70
C GLU A 153 15.52 3.23 -9.85
N ILE A 154 14.84 4.17 -10.50
CA ILE A 154 13.89 5.07 -9.84
C ILE A 154 12.53 4.88 -10.51
N VAL A 155 11.55 4.50 -9.69
CA VAL A 155 10.14 4.43 -10.10
C VAL A 155 9.39 5.54 -9.38
N VAL A 156 8.69 6.37 -10.14
CA VAL A 156 7.78 7.38 -9.62
C VAL A 156 6.35 6.89 -9.79
N THR A 157 5.57 6.92 -8.71
CA THR A 157 4.17 6.50 -8.73
C THR A 157 3.28 7.67 -8.36
N GLY A 158 2.34 8.01 -9.23
CA GLY A 158 1.23 8.90 -8.93
C GLY A 158 -0.02 8.08 -8.61
N SER A 159 -0.75 8.47 -7.56
CA SER A 159 -1.95 7.73 -7.13
C SER A 159 -3.12 8.66 -6.82
N VAL A 160 -4.32 8.17 -7.10
CA VAL A 160 -5.59 8.77 -6.67
C VAL A 160 -6.36 7.72 -5.89
N HIS A 161 -6.70 8.02 -4.64
CA HIS A 161 -7.44 7.12 -3.76
C HIS A 161 -8.82 7.69 -3.43
N GLY A 162 -9.81 6.80 -3.35
CA GLY A 162 -11.18 7.14 -3.04
C GLY A 162 -11.92 6.02 -2.32
N GLY A 163 -13.08 6.37 -1.77
CA GLY A 163 -13.89 5.41 -1.04
C GLY A 163 -15.38 5.68 -1.09
N SER A 164 -16.12 4.64 -0.73
CA SER A 164 -17.56 4.72 -0.47
C SER A 164 -17.89 5.74 0.62
N GLY A 165 -19.13 6.22 0.70
CA GLY A 165 -19.54 7.12 1.79
C GLY A 165 -19.33 6.52 3.18
N ARG A 166 -19.48 5.20 3.30
CA ARG A 166 -19.18 4.46 4.52
C ARG A 166 -17.68 4.52 4.88
N TYR A 167 -16.80 4.38 3.89
CA TYR A 167 -15.36 4.56 4.06
C TYR A 167 -15.01 5.98 4.48
N MET A 168 -15.52 6.97 3.74
CA MET A 168 -15.29 8.37 4.02
C MET A 168 -15.76 8.77 5.42
N GLN A 169 -16.96 8.33 5.83
CA GLN A 169 -17.48 8.57 7.17
C GLN A 169 -16.66 7.87 8.26
N THR A 170 -16.18 6.66 8.01
CA THR A 170 -15.35 5.91 8.98
C THR A 170 -14.01 6.58 9.23
N PHE A 171 -13.32 7.00 8.17
CA PHE A 171 -11.96 7.52 8.29
C PHE A 171 -11.90 9.02 8.54
N TYR A 172 -12.84 9.79 7.99
CA TYR A 172 -12.82 11.26 7.97
C TYR A 172 -14.09 11.90 8.55
N GLY A 173 -15.10 11.13 8.94
CA GLY A 173 -16.33 11.63 9.55
C GLY A 173 -16.23 11.83 11.05
N VAL A 174 -17.20 12.56 11.61
CA VAL A 174 -17.44 12.70 13.05
C VAL A 174 -18.94 12.54 13.29
N THR A 175 -19.34 11.49 14.00
CA THR A 175 -20.73 11.27 14.40
C THR A 175 -21.13 12.14 15.59
N ASP A 176 -22.43 12.28 15.85
CA ASP A 176 -22.90 13.05 17.02
C ASP A 176 -22.40 12.46 18.35
N ALA A 177 -22.35 11.13 18.44
CA ALA A 177 -21.78 10.45 19.60
C ALA A 177 -20.30 10.77 19.79
N GLN A 178 -19.52 10.76 18.70
CA GLN A 178 -18.10 11.13 18.73
C GLN A 178 -17.91 12.61 19.06
N ALA A 179 -18.78 13.50 18.59
CA ALA A 179 -18.73 14.91 18.91
C ALA A 179 -19.02 15.18 20.40
N ALA A 180 -19.86 14.35 21.03
CA ALA A 180 -20.13 14.43 22.47
C ALA A 180 -18.96 13.93 23.34
N SER A 181 -18.13 13.02 22.83
CA SER A 181 -16.99 12.42 23.55
C SER A 181 -15.62 12.96 23.15
N SER A 182 -15.55 13.85 22.15
CA SER A 182 -14.32 14.43 21.64
C SER A 182 -14.42 15.95 21.52
N ARG A 183 -13.35 16.59 21.05
CA ARG A 183 -13.35 18.04 20.80
C ARG A 183 -13.86 18.43 19.41
N PHE A 184 -14.27 17.47 18.59
CA PHE A 184 -14.64 17.73 17.19
C PHE A 184 -16.13 18.03 17.05
N ARG A 185 -16.47 18.89 16.10
CA ARG A 185 -17.87 19.12 15.71
C ARG A 185 -18.35 17.97 14.81
N PRO A 186 -19.66 17.62 14.81
CA PRO A 186 -20.22 16.65 13.88
C PRO A 186 -19.86 17.00 12.44
N TYR A 187 -19.52 16.00 11.66
CA TYR A 187 -19.08 16.17 10.28
C TYR A 187 -19.43 14.94 9.44
N SER A 188 -20.17 15.17 8.35
CA SER A 188 -20.54 14.13 7.41
C SER A 188 -19.57 14.11 6.23
N ALA A 189 -18.94 12.96 6.02
CA ALA A 189 -18.05 12.73 4.90
C ALA A 189 -18.72 11.78 3.89
N GLY A 190 -19.35 12.35 2.86
CA GLY A 190 -19.87 11.58 1.73
C GLY A 190 -18.76 10.95 0.88
N GLY A 191 -19.12 9.94 0.07
CA GLY A 191 -18.20 9.18 -0.78
C GLY A 191 -17.49 10.02 -1.84
N GLY A 192 -16.33 9.55 -2.31
CA GLY A 192 -15.54 10.20 -3.35
C GLY A 192 -14.04 10.03 -3.16
N ILE A 193 -13.28 10.85 -3.87
CA ILE A 193 -11.82 10.93 -3.78
C ILE A 193 -11.44 11.58 -2.44
N ASP A 194 -10.61 10.90 -1.66
CA ASP A 194 -10.07 11.43 -0.41
C ASP A 194 -8.65 11.95 -0.55
N SER A 195 -7.83 11.38 -1.45
CA SER A 195 -6.43 11.74 -1.54
C SER A 195 -5.83 11.58 -2.92
N VAL A 196 -4.80 12.40 -3.15
CA VAL A 196 -3.86 12.28 -4.28
C VAL A 196 -2.46 12.19 -3.71
N SER A 197 -1.61 11.36 -4.29
CA SER A 197 -0.24 11.18 -3.82
C SER A 197 0.75 11.01 -4.96
N MET A 198 2.01 11.24 -4.63
CA MET A 198 3.14 10.97 -5.48
C MET A 198 4.27 10.43 -4.61
N SER A 199 4.90 9.34 -5.05
CA SER A 199 6.07 8.76 -4.40
C SER A 199 7.15 8.44 -5.41
N ALA A 200 8.39 8.38 -4.94
CA ALA A 200 9.54 7.90 -5.69
C ALA A 200 10.21 6.81 -4.85
N VAL A 201 10.49 5.67 -5.49
CA VAL A 201 11.27 4.57 -4.93
C VAL A 201 12.56 4.48 -5.72
N TRP A 202 13.68 4.66 -5.04
CA TRP A 202 15.01 4.38 -5.56
C TRP A 202 15.47 3.03 -5.04
N THR A 203 15.88 2.16 -5.96
CA THR A 203 16.47 0.85 -5.68
C THR A 203 17.90 0.84 -6.18
N HIS A 204 18.84 0.45 -5.31
CA HIS A 204 20.25 0.28 -5.63
C HIS A 204 20.69 -1.17 -5.41
N ALA A 205 21.04 -1.86 -6.48
CA ALA A 205 21.58 -3.22 -6.46
C ALA A 205 23.05 -3.21 -6.00
N VAL A 206 23.28 -3.59 -4.75
CA VAL A 206 24.62 -3.69 -4.16
C VAL A 206 25.33 -4.94 -4.71
N SER A 207 24.60 -6.06 -4.78
CA SER A 207 25.05 -7.32 -5.36
C SER A 207 23.86 -8.07 -5.99
N GLN A 208 24.07 -9.32 -6.41
CA GLN A 208 23.00 -10.16 -6.97
C GLN A 208 21.87 -10.44 -5.96
N HIS A 209 22.18 -10.43 -4.67
CA HIS A 209 21.27 -10.76 -3.57
C HIS A 209 20.88 -9.53 -2.75
N TRP A 210 21.77 -8.55 -2.62
CA TRP A 210 21.55 -7.39 -1.75
C TRP A 210 21.12 -6.15 -2.53
N SER A 211 20.06 -5.49 -2.07
CA SER A 211 19.62 -4.19 -2.58
C SER A 211 19.32 -3.21 -1.44
N ILE A 212 19.57 -1.94 -1.69
CA ILE A 212 19.13 -0.83 -0.83
C ILE A 212 17.88 -0.22 -1.48
N LEU A 213 16.87 0.08 -0.67
CA LEU A 213 15.68 0.79 -1.10
C LEU A 213 15.56 2.09 -0.33
N ALA A 214 15.21 3.16 -1.02
CA ALA A 214 14.80 4.42 -0.41
C ALA A 214 13.52 4.92 -1.06
N THR A 215 12.52 5.23 -0.24
CA THR A 215 11.24 5.76 -0.66
C THR A 215 11.06 7.14 -0.09
N ALA A 216 10.56 8.07 -0.90
CA ALA A 216 10.06 9.36 -0.44
C ALA A 216 8.72 9.64 -1.12
N GLY A 217 7.78 10.23 -0.39
CA GLY A 217 6.48 10.54 -0.96
C GLY A 217 5.74 11.65 -0.26
N VAL A 218 4.75 12.16 -0.97
CA VAL A 218 3.82 13.20 -0.52
C VAL A 218 2.40 12.76 -0.83
N SER A 219 1.50 12.94 0.11
CA SER A 219 0.07 12.77 -0.08
C SER A 219 -0.67 14.05 0.30
N ARG A 220 -1.76 14.34 -0.41
CA ARG A 220 -2.63 15.46 -0.13
C ARG A 220 -4.08 14.98 -0.03
N LEU A 221 -4.69 15.24 1.12
CA LEU A 221 -6.12 15.06 1.32
C LEU A 221 -6.89 16.14 0.56
N VAL A 222 -7.90 15.70 -0.19
CA VAL A 222 -8.74 16.53 -1.06
C VAL A 222 -10.22 16.38 -0.69
N GLY A 223 -11.06 17.24 -1.27
CA GLY A 223 -12.51 17.18 -1.09
C GLY A 223 -12.95 17.16 0.38
N ARG A 224 -13.85 16.25 0.72
CA ARG A 224 -14.40 16.12 2.07
C ARG A 224 -13.40 15.56 3.07
N ALA A 225 -12.46 14.73 2.65
CA ALA A 225 -11.41 14.24 3.55
C ALA A 225 -10.54 15.41 4.03
N GLY A 226 -10.07 16.26 3.11
CA GLY A 226 -9.25 17.42 3.45
C GLY A 226 -9.96 18.49 4.30
N ASN A 227 -11.30 18.55 4.27
CA ASN A 227 -12.10 19.46 5.08
C ASN A 227 -12.52 18.87 6.46
N SER A 228 -12.13 17.64 6.76
CA SER A 228 -12.51 16.98 8.01
C SER A 228 -11.92 17.69 9.24
N PRO A 229 -12.69 17.86 10.34
CA PRO A 229 -12.17 18.44 11.59
C PRO A 229 -10.98 17.69 12.20
N ILE A 230 -10.83 16.40 11.88
CA ILE A 230 -9.76 15.56 12.43
C ILE A 230 -8.43 15.72 11.68
N VAL A 231 -8.45 16.40 10.52
CA VAL A 231 -7.27 16.68 9.70
C VAL A 231 -6.58 17.93 10.22
N GLN A 232 -5.34 17.76 10.66
CA GLN A 232 -4.45 18.83 11.13
C GLN A 232 -3.62 19.41 9.97
N SER A 233 -3.17 18.56 9.06
CA SER A 233 -2.46 18.96 7.84
C SER A 233 -3.05 18.22 6.65
N ARG A 234 -3.43 18.95 5.61
CA ARG A 234 -3.91 18.33 4.37
C ARG A 234 -2.80 17.66 3.58
N THR A 235 -1.55 18.07 3.79
CA THR A 235 -0.40 17.51 3.09
C THR A 235 0.50 16.80 4.08
N ASN A 236 0.80 15.54 3.78
CA ASN A 236 1.72 14.72 4.54
C ASN A 236 2.87 14.25 3.67
N TYR A 237 4.03 14.14 4.27
CA TYR A 237 5.22 13.57 3.65
C TYR A 237 5.51 12.23 4.31
N HIS A 238 6.25 11.36 3.65
CA HIS A 238 6.82 10.19 4.28
C HIS A 238 8.14 9.84 3.62
N GLY A 239 8.97 9.11 4.34
CA GLY A 239 10.21 8.60 3.81
C GLY A 239 10.60 7.32 4.54
N MET A 240 11.21 6.39 3.82
CA MET A 240 11.71 5.13 4.36
C MET A 240 12.99 4.76 3.63
N ALA A 241 13.93 4.12 4.32
CA ALA A 241 15.05 3.46 3.70
C ALA A 241 15.27 2.10 4.34
N GLY A 242 15.79 1.15 3.58
CA GLY A 242 15.99 -0.20 4.05
C GLY A 242 16.91 -1.00 3.14
N VAL A 243 17.13 -2.23 3.58
CA VAL A 243 17.94 -3.21 2.85
C VAL A 243 17.07 -4.43 2.61
N SER A 244 17.19 -5.00 1.42
CA SER A 244 16.54 -6.24 1.02
C SER A 244 17.59 -7.28 0.64
N TYR A 245 17.33 -8.52 1.03
CA TYR A 245 18.06 -9.70 0.61
C TYR A 245 17.13 -10.60 -0.19
N ARG A 246 17.46 -10.80 -1.46
CA ARG A 246 16.81 -11.78 -2.33
C ARG A 246 17.64 -13.06 -2.33
N PHE A 247 16.96 -14.19 -2.08
CA PHE A 247 17.55 -15.52 -2.10
C PHE A 247 17.75 -16.03 -3.52
#